data_AF-A0A7C6K2M7-F1
#
_entry.id   AF-A0A7C6K2M7-F1
#
_cell.length_a   1.000
_cell.length_b   1.000
_cell.length_c   1.000
_cell.angle_alpha   90.00
_cell.angle_beta   90.00
_cell.angle_gamma   90.00
#
_symmetry.space_group_name_H-M   'P 1'
#
loop_
_entity.id
_entity.type
_entity.pdbx_description
1 polymer ?
#
loop_
_entity_poly.entity_id
_entity_poly.type
_entity_poly.pdbx_seq_one_letter_code
_entity_poly.pdbx_strand_id
1 'polypeptide(L)'
;MCYNKSMIKHSIRYFNNKKVRAVWDNDKSIWWYSAIDLINVLVEPKSPRRYWNNIKVRNPELSPFCGKQKLYASDGKKYNSDVIGEDGIKLLITIIPSKYKKEIQNWIKGFLDPIDEQSKNKAYDLFKTNLIEKEEVGKTISLQKIHAYLFEGLYSFAGQIRTKTISKGGFTFANSDFLPQVLKDIDNMPDTSFKEIVDKYIEMNVAHPFMEGNGRATRIWLDFLLKERINKCIDWSMIEKKVYLSAMEVSPIDSKPIFELLGKTLTDDINNREIFLKGIDYSYYYEEDE
;
A
#
# COMPACT_ATOMS: atom_id res chain seq x y z
N MET A 1 -0.89 -5.71 35.34
CA MET A 1 0.02 -5.27 34.25
C MET A 1 0.44 -6.49 33.47
N CYS A 2 -0.19 -6.76 32.33
CA CYS A 2 0.21 -7.86 31.44
C CYS A 2 0.96 -7.24 30.26
N TYR A 3 2.26 -7.51 30.19
CA TYR A 3 3.14 -7.06 29.12
C TYR A 3 2.61 -7.49 27.75
N ASN A 4 2.48 -6.53 26.84
CA ASN A 4 2.19 -6.76 25.43
C ASN A 4 3.18 -7.79 24.85
N LYS A 5 2.69 -8.93 24.37
CA LYS A 5 3.44 -9.76 23.42
C LYS A 5 3.75 -8.86 22.22
N SER A 6 5.03 -8.59 21.98
CA SER A 6 5.45 -7.76 20.85
C SER A 6 4.79 -8.31 19.57
N MET A 7 3.95 -7.50 18.93
CA MET A 7 3.37 -7.88 17.65
C MET A 7 4.50 -7.95 16.64
N ILE A 8 4.86 -9.18 16.27
CA ILE A 8 5.83 -9.46 15.21
C ILE A 8 5.24 -8.90 13.91
N LYS A 9 5.81 -7.80 13.40
CA LYS A 9 5.35 -7.16 12.15
C LYS A 9 5.94 -7.95 10.98
N HIS A 10 5.08 -8.54 10.16
CA HIS A 10 5.47 -9.23 8.94
C HIS A 10 5.29 -8.30 7.75
N SER A 11 6.18 -8.38 6.78
CA SER A 11 6.13 -7.61 5.54
C SER A 11 6.46 -8.54 4.36
N ILE A 12 5.97 -8.20 3.17
CA ILE A 12 6.42 -8.79 1.92
C ILE A 12 7.09 -7.66 1.15
N ARG A 13 8.37 -7.82 0.88
CA ARG A 13 9.18 -6.93 0.05
C ARG A 13 9.25 -7.52 -1.35
N TYR A 14 9.54 -6.72 -2.36
CA TYR A 14 9.75 -7.23 -3.71
C TYR A 14 11.12 -6.85 -4.23
N PHE A 15 11.71 -7.77 -4.99
CA PHE A 15 12.92 -7.52 -5.76
C PHE A 15 12.73 -8.12 -7.15
N ASN A 16 12.82 -7.30 -8.21
CA ASN A 16 12.55 -7.73 -9.59
C ASN A 16 11.24 -8.52 -9.72
N ASN A 17 10.14 -7.99 -9.16
CA ASN A 17 8.80 -8.62 -9.14
C ASN A 17 8.71 -9.97 -8.42
N LYS A 18 9.73 -10.35 -7.65
CA LYS A 18 9.74 -11.56 -6.83
C LYS A 18 9.61 -11.21 -5.36
N LYS A 19 8.68 -11.91 -4.70
CA LYS A 19 8.37 -11.73 -3.27
C LYS A 19 9.55 -12.19 -2.41
N VAL A 20 9.93 -11.34 -1.46
CA VAL A 20 10.86 -11.63 -0.37
C VAL A 20 10.13 -11.35 0.94
N ARG A 21 9.78 -12.40 1.67
CA ARG A 21 9.13 -12.26 2.98
C ARG A 21 10.11 -11.66 3.98
N ALA A 22 9.63 -10.73 4.79
CA ALA A 22 10.41 -10.06 5.82
C ALA A 22 9.64 -9.99 7.14
N VAL A 23 10.36 -9.81 8.23
CA VAL A 23 9.81 -9.68 9.57
C VAL A 23 10.65 -8.72 10.40
N TRP A 24 10.00 -7.78 11.07
CA TRP A 24 10.64 -6.82 11.95
C TRP A 24 10.87 -7.43 13.32
N ASP A 25 12.09 -7.31 13.82
CA ASP A 25 12.48 -7.67 15.18
C ASP A 25 12.60 -6.40 16.02
N ASN A 26 11.67 -6.22 16.97
CA ASN A 26 11.63 -5.02 17.81
C ASN A 26 12.82 -4.96 18.77
N ASP A 27 13.29 -6.11 19.26
CA ASP A 27 14.34 -6.15 20.30
C ASP A 27 15.68 -5.74 19.71
N LYS A 28 15.94 -6.19 18.48
CA LYS A 28 17.17 -5.86 17.73
C LYS A 28 17.01 -4.65 16.81
N SER A 29 15.79 -4.12 16.67
CA SER A 29 15.45 -3.01 15.77
C SER A 29 15.96 -3.23 14.33
N ILE A 30 15.82 -4.45 13.82
CA ILE A 30 16.28 -4.84 12.49
C ILE A 30 15.19 -5.56 11.69
N TRP A 31 15.30 -5.51 10.37
CA TRP A 31 14.55 -6.39 9.47
C TRP A 31 15.28 -7.71 9.25
N TRP A 32 14.54 -8.80 9.42
CA TRP A 32 14.92 -10.14 9.01
C TRP A 32 14.24 -10.50 7.69
N TYR A 33 14.99 -11.07 6.75
CA TYR A 33 14.48 -11.45 5.44
C TYR A 33 14.52 -12.97 5.26
N SER A 34 13.57 -13.55 4.54
CA SER A 34 13.56 -14.97 4.19
C SER A 34 14.81 -15.30 3.39
N ALA A 35 15.67 -16.14 3.96
CA ALA A 35 16.90 -16.56 3.30
C ALA A 35 16.61 -17.39 2.04
N ILE A 36 15.53 -18.18 2.07
CA ILE A 36 15.09 -18.98 0.93
C ILE A 36 14.60 -18.09 -0.22
N ASP A 37 13.82 -17.06 0.10
CA ASP A 37 13.29 -16.14 -0.93
C ASP A 37 14.44 -15.33 -1.55
N LEU A 38 15.42 -14.89 -0.74
CA LEU A 38 16.62 -14.22 -1.22
C LEU A 38 17.46 -15.09 -2.15
N ILE A 39 17.68 -16.37 -1.83
CA ILE A 39 18.37 -17.29 -2.73
C ILE A 39 17.60 -17.47 -4.04
N ASN A 40 16.28 -17.59 -3.96
CA ASN A 40 15.44 -17.71 -5.15
C ASN A 40 15.55 -16.46 -6.05
N VAL A 41 15.62 -15.29 -5.44
CA VAL A 41 15.78 -14.01 -6.15
C VAL A 41 17.17 -13.85 -6.75
N LEU A 42 18.21 -14.20 -5.99
CA LEU A 42 19.60 -13.92 -6.36
C LEU A 42 20.16 -14.90 -7.40
N VAL A 43 19.71 -16.15 -7.38
CA VAL A 43 20.34 -17.27 -8.11
C VAL A 43 19.34 -18.12 -8.90
N GLU A 44 18.05 -18.14 -8.52
CA GLU A 44 17.02 -18.97 -9.18
C GLU A 44 17.35 -20.47 -9.31
N PRO A 45 17.87 -21.14 -8.26
CA PRO A 45 18.25 -22.54 -8.38
C PRO A 45 17.00 -23.44 -8.40
N LYS A 46 17.13 -24.64 -8.97
CA LYS A 46 16.07 -25.68 -8.92
C LYS A 46 15.55 -25.98 -7.51
N SER A 47 16.38 -25.78 -6.48
CA SER A 47 15.98 -25.93 -5.08
C SER A 47 16.62 -24.85 -4.21
N PRO A 48 15.91 -23.73 -3.94
CA PRO A 48 16.42 -22.62 -3.12
C PRO A 48 16.79 -23.04 -1.71
N ARG A 49 16.00 -23.93 -1.09
CA ARG A 49 16.27 -24.47 0.26
C ARG A 49 17.57 -25.28 0.31
N ARG A 50 17.81 -26.17 -0.66
CA ARG A 50 19.05 -26.96 -0.72
C ARG A 50 20.26 -26.07 -0.97
N TYR A 51 20.11 -25.08 -1.84
CA TYR A 51 21.16 -24.10 -2.13
C TYR A 51 21.52 -23.30 -0.86
N TRP A 52 20.53 -22.75 -0.15
CA TRP A 52 20.72 -22.05 1.12
C TRP A 52 21.48 -22.89 2.15
N ASN A 53 21.06 -24.14 2.37
CA ASN A 53 21.72 -25.04 3.31
C ASN A 53 23.20 -25.28 2.95
N ASN A 54 23.50 -25.48 1.66
CA ASN A 54 24.87 -25.67 1.20
C ASN A 54 25.74 -24.42 1.40
N ILE A 55 25.20 -23.23 1.12
CA ILE A 55 25.91 -21.96 1.33
C ILE A 55 26.24 -21.76 2.80
N LYS A 56 25.27 -21.99 3.69
CA LYS A 56 25.45 -21.83 5.14
C LYS A 56 26.47 -22.81 5.73
N VAL A 57 26.57 -24.03 5.20
CA VAL A 57 27.60 -25.01 5.62
C VAL A 57 28.99 -24.59 5.13
N ARG A 58 29.10 -24.06 3.91
CA ARG A 58 30.39 -23.67 3.32
C ARG A 58 30.93 -22.33 3.82
N ASN A 59 30.07 -21.49 4.36
CA ASN A 59 30.40 -20.13 4.80
C ASN A 59 29.88 -19.92 6.23
N PRO A 60 30.52 -20.54 7.25
CA PRO A 60 30.08 -20.47 8.65
C PRO A 60 29.97 -19.04 9.19
N GLU A 61 30.72 -18.10 8.62
CA GLU A 61 30.70 -16.66 8.91
C GLU A 61 29.35 -15.98 8.68
N LEU A 62 28.43 -16.60 7.93
CA LEU A 62 27.04 -16.12 7.80
C LEU A 62 26.20 -16.38 9.06
N SER A 63 26.58 -17.35 9.89
CA SER A 63 25.78 -17.83 11.03
C SER A 63 25.38 -16.73 12.02
N PRO A 64 26.27 -15.78 12.41
CA PRO A 64 25.92 -14.70 13.33
C PRO A 64 24.81 -13.77 12.79
N PHE A 65 24.67 -13.67 11.47
CA PHE A 65 23.68 -12.83 10.80
C PHE A 65 22.41 -13.59 10.41
N CYS A 66 22.28 -14.85 10.83
CA CYS A 66 21.15 -15.71 10.54
C CYS A 66 20.31 -15.95 11.80
N GLY A 67 19.03 -16.25 11.60
CA GLY A 67 18.10 -16.58 12.67
C GLY A 67 16.97 -17.49 12.20
N LYS A 68 16.00 -17.70 13.08
CA LYS A 68 14.74 -18.37 12.74
C LYS A 68 13.56 -17.51 13.16
N GLN A 69 12.66 -17.26 12.24
CA GLN A 69 11.44 -16.49 12.49
C GLN A 69 10.23 -17.16 11.85
N LYS A 70 9.05 -16.91 12.40
CA LYS A 70 7.79 -17.39 11.82
C LYS A 70 7.43 -16.53 10.60
N LEU A 71 7.37 -17.10 9.40
CA LEU A 71 6.97 -16.39 8.18
C LEU A 71 5.72 -17.02 7.57
N TYR A 72 4.89 -16.22 6.93
CA TYR A 72 3.73 -16.71 6.18
C TYR A 72 4.18 -17.55 4.97
N ALA A 73 3.48 -18.64 4.69
CA ALA A 73 3.61 -19.42 3.47
C ALA A 73 2.41 -19.19 2.54
N SER A 74 2.43 -19.82 1.37
CA SER A 74 1.37 -19.71 0.35
C SER A 74 0.01 -20.22 0.81
N ASP A 75 -0.01 -21.11 1.81
CA ASP A 75 -1.22 -21.62 2.46
C ASP A 75 -1.80 -20.66 3.52
N GLY A 76 -1.22 -19.48 3.69
CA GLY A 76 -1.62 -18.48 4.69
C GLY A 76 -1.19 -18.81 6.12
N LYS A 77 -0.52 -19.95 6.37
CA LYS A 77 -0.04 -20.35 7.70
C LYS A 77 1.38 -19.84 7.94
N LYS A 78 1.79 -19.79 9.22
CA LYS A 78 3.14 -19.36 9.62
C LYS A 78 4.03 -20.54 9.95
N TYR A 79 5.23 -20.57 9.37
CA TYR A 79 6.24 -21.60 9.61
C TYR A 79 7.57 -21.00 10.06
N ASN A 80 8.26 -21.68 10.98
CA ASN A 80 9.62 -21.33 11.35
C ASN A 80 10.54 -21.48 10.13
N SER A 81 11.05 -20.34 9.66
CA SER A 81 11.86 -20.22 8.46
C SER A 81 13.22 -19.62 8.80
N ASP A 82 14.25 -20.05 8.08
CA ASP A 82 15.57 -19.44 8.18
C ASP A 82 15.50 -18.01 7.62
N VAL A 83 16.02 -17.07 8.41
CA VAL A 83 16.08 -15.65 8.06
C VAL A 83 17.49 -15.11 8.16
N ILE A 84 17.75 -14.02 7.45
CA ILE A 84 19.03 -13.33 7.41
C ILE A 84 18.81 -11.82 7.58
N GLY A 85 19.63 -11.17 8.39
CA GLY A 85 19.59 -9.72 8.61
C GLY A 85 20.39 -8.96 7.55
N GLU A 86 20.26 -7.64 7.50
CA GLU A 86 20.89 -6.77 6.50
C GLU A 86 22.40 -7.03 6.31
N ASP A 87 23.19 -7.07 7.39
CA ASP A 87 24.63 -7.32 7.30
C ASP A 87 24.95 -8.72 6.78
N GLY A 88 24.10 -9.69 7.10
CA GLY A 88 24.17 -11.02 6.53
C GLY A 88 23.90 -11.02 5.03
N ILE A 89 22.98 -10.19 4.54
CA ILE A 89 22.71 -10.07 3.10
C ILE A 89 23.91 -9.42 2.41
N LYS A 90 24.52 -8.38 3.01
CA LYS A 90 25.75 -7.74 2.50
C LYS A 90 26.89 -8.76 2.37
N LEU A 91 27.03 -9.69 3.31
CA LEU A 91 27.99 -10.79 3.21
C LEU A 91 27.56 -11.85 2.19
N LEU A 92 26.28 -12.20 2.16
CA LEU A 92 25.75 -13.22 1.24
C LEU A 92 26.02 -12.86 -0.23
N ILE A 93 25.87 -11.59 -0.62
CA ILE A 93 26.13 -11.13 -1.99
C ILE A 93 27.61 -11.12 -2.37
N THR A 94 28.54 -11.14 -1.42
CA THR A 94 29.98 -11.30 -1.75
C THR A 94 30.28 -12.78 -2.04
N ILE A 95 29.63 -13.69 -1.32
CA ILE A 95 29.80 -15.14 -1.43
C ILE A 95 29.17 -15.71 -2.71
N ILE A 96 27.93 -15.33 -3.02
CA ILE A 96 27.23 -15.92 -4.16
C ILE A 96 27.56 -15.19 -5.48
N PRO A 97 27.71 -15.91 -6.60
CA PRO A 97 27.75 -15.31 -7.91
C PRO A 97 26.33 -14.89 -8.30
N SER A 98 26.06 -13.59 -8.33
CA SER A 98 24.79 -13.04 -8.80
C SER A 98 25.05 -11.84 -9.69
N LYS A 99 24.24 -11.68 -10.75
CA LYS A 99 24.22 -10.48 -11.59
C LYS A 99 23.54 -9.29 -10.90
N TYR A 100 22.88 -9.53 -9.77
CA TYR A 100 22.03 -8.57 -9.06
C TYR A 100 22.71 -7.90 -7.84
N LYS A 101 24.04 -7.95 -7.73
CA LYS A 101 24.76 -7.49 -6.52
C LYS A 101 24.53 -6.01 -6.22
N LYS A 102 24.59 -5.15 -7.24
CA LYS A 102 24.44 -3.70 -7.08
C LYS A 102 23.00 -3.32 -6.76
N GLU A 103 22.06 -4.01 -7.40
CA GLU A 103 20.63 -3.87 -7.23
C GLU A 103 20.24 -4.30 -5.81
N ILE A 104 20.67 -5.47 -5.34
CA ILE A 104 20.40 -5.91 -3.96
C ILE A 104 20.99 -4.94 -2.93
N GLN A 105 22.18 -4.39 -3.16
CA GLN A 105 22.77 -3.38 -2.26
C GLN A 105 21.91 -2.13 -2.15
N ASN A 106 21.33 -1.66 -3.26
CA ASN A 106 20.42 -0.52 -3.25
C ASN A 106 19.08 -0.88 -2.59
N TRP A 107 18.56 -2.09 -2.84
CA TRP A 107 17.33 -2.60 -2.25
C TRP A 107 17.39 -2.72 -0.72
N ILE A 108 18.47 -3.28 -0.17
CA ILE A 108 18.68 -3.39 1.28
C ILE A 108 18.75 -2.01 1.95
N LYS A 109 19.37 -1.03 1.28
CA LYS A 109 19.46 0.34 1.77
C LYS A 109 18.15 1.13 1.65
N GLY A 110 17.06 0.49 1.20
CA GLY A 110 15.77 1.13 1.00
C GLY A 110 15.71 2.05 -0.23
N PHE A 111 16.72 2.00 -1.12
CA PHE A 111 16.78 2.81 -2.33
C PHE A 111 16.00 2.20 -3.52
N LEU A 112 15.41 1.00 -3.39
CA LEU A 112 14.72 0.32 -4.51
C LEU A 112 13.30 -0.21 -4.24
N ASP A 113 12.66 0.05 -3.10
CA ASP A 113 11.20 -0.07 -3.06
C ASP A 113 10.67 1.32 -3.46
N PRO A 114 10.05 1.49 -4.65
CA PRO A 114 9.38 2.75 -4.99
C PRO A 114 8.46 3.16 -3.82
N ILE A 115 8.35 4.46 -3.55
CA ILE A 115 7.48 4.99 -2.47
C ILE A 115 6.09 4.33 -2.52
N ASP A 116 5.61 4.07 -3.74
CA ASP A 116 4.34 3.41 -4.01
C ASP A 116 4.26 1.98 -3.46
N GLU A 117 5.32 1.18 -3.56
CA GLU A 117 5.33 -0.19 -3.05
C GLU A 117 5.29 -0.22 -1.51
N GLN A 118 6.03 0.71 -0.87
CA GLN A 118 6.03 0.83 0.59
C GLN A 118 4.66 1.30 1.11
N SER A 119 4.06 2.28 0.43
CA SER A 119 2.73 2.78 0.71
C SER A 119 1.67 1.69 0.49
N LYS A 120 1.79 0.90 -0.58
CA LYS A 120 0.88 -0.21 -0.90
C LYS A 120 0.88 -1.28 0.18
N ASN A 121 2.06 -1.63 0.70
CA ASN A 121 2.18 -2.56 1.81
C ASN A 121 1.49 -2.05 3.08
N LYS A 122 1.58 -0.74 3.36
CA LYS A 122 0.80 -0.11 4.44
C LYS A 122 -0.69 -0.21 4.16
N ALA A 123 -1.15 0.08 2.94
CA ALA A 123 -2.57 -0.01 2.56
C ALA A 123 -3.18 -1.40 2.84
N TYR A 124 -2.44 -2.48 2.60
CA TYR A 124 -2.91 -3.85 2.91
C TYR A 124 -3.19 -4.08 4.39
N ASP A 125 -2.46 -3.41 5.28
CA ASP A 125 -2.64 -3.54 6.73
C ASP A 125 -3.77 -2.67 7.27
N LEU A 126 -4.25 -1.68 6.49
CA LEU A 126 -5.36 -0.81 6.87
C LEU A 126 -6.65 -1.59 7.20
N PHE A 127 -6.92 -2.69 6.50
CA PHE A 127 -8.08 -3.58 6.76
C PHE A 127 -8.14 -4.11 8.20
N LYS A 128 -7.02 -4.15 8.91
CA LYS A 128 -6.92 -4.68 10.28
C LYS A 128 -6.96 -3.58 11.35
N THR A 129 -7.12 -2.32 10.95
CA THR A 129 -7.03 -1.16 11.84
C THR A 129 -8.41 -0.60 12.16
N ASN A 130 -8.53 0.02 13.34
CA ASN A 130 -9.65 0.87 13.70
C ASN A 130 -9.22 2.35 13.56
N LEU A 131 -8.52 2.69 12.47
CA LEU A 131 -7.92 4.01 12.28
C LEU A 131 -8.96 5.14 12.18
N ILE A 132 -10.11 4.82 11.59
CA ILE A 132 -11.18 5.76 11.26
C ILE A 132 -12.38 5.48 12.17
N GLU A 133 -12.84 6.51 12.89
CA GLU A 133 -14.05 6.44 13.69
C GLU A 133 -15.29 6.62 12.79
N LYS A 134 -16.43 6.06 13.20
CA LYS A 134 -17.66 6.05 12.40
C LYS A 134 -18.13 7.47 12.05
N GLU A 135 -17.95 8.41 12.98
CA GLU A 135 -18.32 9.82 12.86
C GLU A 135 -17.40 10.61 11.92
N GLU A 136 -16.23 10.06 11.59
CA GLU A 136 -15.23 10.66 10.70
C GLU A 136 -15.39 10.20 9.25
N VAL A 137 -16.06 9.07 9.03
CA VAL A 137 -16.29 8.52 7.69
C VAL A 137 -16.98 9.55 6.80
N GLY A 138 -16.38 9.83 5.64
CA GLY A 138 -16.89 10.84 4.70
C GLY A 138 -16.43 12.26 4.98
N LYS A 139 -15.50 12.47 5.92
CA LYS A 139 -14.92 13.80 6.22
C LYS A 139 -13.44 13.86 5.87
N THR A 140 -12.95 15.08 5.72
CA THR A 140 -11.56 15.44 5.41
C THR A 140 -10.60 14.82 6.42
N ILE A 141 -10.94 14.80 7.71
CA ILE A 141 -10.10 14.20 8.74
C ILE A 141 -9.83 12.70 8.50
N SER A 142 -10.83 11.94 8.04
CA SER A 142 -10.63 10.52 7.74
C SER A 142 -9.72 10.33 6.52
N LEU A 143 -9.84 11.20 5.51
CA LEU A 143 -8.95 11.20 4.36
C LEU A 143 -7.51 11.56 4.75
N GLN A 144 -7.31 12.56 5.63
CA GLN A 144 -5.99 12.90 6.18
C GLN A 144 -5.38 11.74 6.96
N LYS A 145 -6.18 11.04 7.78
CA LYS A 145 -5.73 9.85 8.53
C LYS A 145 -5.31 8.72 7.59
N ILE A 146 -6.11 8.43 6.55
CA ILE A 146 -5.76 7.44 5.53
C ILE A 146 -4.44 7.84 4.85
N HIS A 147 -4.35 9.07 4.34
CA HIS A 147 -3.15 9.54 3.66
C HIS A 147 -1.91 9.53 4.60
N ALA A 148 -2.06 9.96 5.85
CA ALA A 148 -0.99 9.89 6.84
C ALA A 148 -0.54 8.43 7.03
N TYR A 149 -1.48 7.50 7.24
CA TYR A 149 -1.13 6.09 7.44
C TYR A 149 -0.36 5.50 6.25
N LEU A 150 -0.84 5.76 5.03
CA LEU A 150 -0.23 5.29 3.79
C LEU A 150 1.18 5.85 3.57
N PHE A 151 1.40 7.13 3.89
CA PHE A 151 2.60 7.84 3.44
C PHE A 151 3.50 8.36 4.56
N GLU A 152 3.16 8.14 5.84
CA GLU A 152 4.02 8.50 6.97
C GLU A 152 5.39 7.84 6.82
N GLY A 153 6.46 8.63 6.97
CA GLY A 153 7.83 8.16 6.74
C GLY A 153 8.20 7.97 5.28
N LEU A 154 7.31 8.26 4.33
CA LEU A 154 7.55 8.21 2.87
C LEU A 154 7.47 9.61 2.24
N TYR A 155 6.47 10.39 2.61
CA TYR A 155 6.35 11.81 2.25
C TYR A 155 6.47 12.69 3.50
N SER A 156 7.18 13.81 3.38
CA SER A 156 7.28 14.82 4.45
C SER A 156 5.95 15.51 4.75
N PHE A 157 5.01 15.49 3.79
CA PHE A 157 3.68 16.08 3.86
C PHE A 157 2.57 15.05 4.13
N ALA A 158 2.91 13.85 4.61
CA ALA A 158 1.91 12.81 4.85
C ALA A 158 0.76 13.30 5.78
N GLY A 159 -0.46 13.35 5.23
CA GLY A 159 -1.67 13.79 5.93
C GLY A 159 -1.86 15.30 6.00
N GLN A 160 -0.93 16.09 5.46
CA GLN A 160 -0.97 17.54 5.49
C GLN A 160 -1.67 18.09 4.25
N ILE A 161 -2.64 18.98 4.47
CA ILE A 161 -3.31 19.71 3.38
C ILE A 161 -2.28 20.60 2.68
N ARG A 162 -2.24 20.54 1.35
CA ARG A 162 -1.28 21.31 0.54
C ARG A 162 -1.54 22.81 0.64
N THR A 163 -0.47 23.58 0.54
CA THR A 163 -0.49 25.06 0.51
C THR A 163 -0.18 25.62 -0.86
N LYS A 164 0.02 24.76 -1.87
CA LYS A 164 0.28 25.14 -3.26
C LYS A 164 -0.83 24.63 -4.17
N THR A 165 -1.21 25.43 -5.15
CA THR A 165 -2.07 24.99 -6.25
C THR A 165 -1.29 24.04 -7.16
N ILE A 166 -1.94 22.94 -7.56
CA ILE A 166 -1.35 21.88 -8.38
C ILE A 166 -2.25 21.60 -9.58
N SER A 167 -1.67 21.04 -10.64
CA SER A 167 -2.37 20.66 -11.86
C SER A 167 -1.87 19.31 -12.38
N LYS A 168 -2.72 18.60 -13.12
CA LYS A 168 -2.38 17.34 -13.81
C LYS A 168 -3.09 17.32 -15.16
N GLY A 169 -2.37 17.04 -16.24
CA GLY A 169 -2.96 16.92 -17.59
C GLY A 169 -3.69 18.17 -18.09
N GLY A 170 -3.28 19.37 -17.65
CA GLY A 170 -3.97 20.63 -17.99
C GLY A 170 -5.18 20.97 -17.10
N PHE A 171 -5.64 20.04 -16.25
CA PHE A 171 -6.65 20.32 -15.22
C PHE A 171 -5.99 20.93 -13.98
N THR A 172 -6.50 22.07 -13.51
CA THR A 172 -6.05 22.70 -12.26
C THR A 172 -7.00 22.33 -11.13
N PHE A 173 -6.47 21.70 -10.08
CA PHE A 173 -7.25 21.35 -8.88
C PHE A 173 -7.59 22.60 -8.06
N ALA A 174 -8.43 22.45 -7.03
CA ALA A 174 -8.88 23.58 -6.21
C ALA A 174 -7.73 24.49 -5.76
N ASN A 175 -7.92 25.82 -5.87
CA ASN A 175 -6.90 26.77 -5.44
C ASN A 175 -6.61 26.60 -3.94
N SER A 176 -5.32 26.52 -3.58
CA SER A 176 -4.88 26.31 -2.19
C SER A 176 -5.40 27.36 -1.21
N ASP A 177 -5.62 28.60 -1.64
CA ASP A 177 -6.08 29.69 -0.78
C ASP A 177 -7.52 29.46 -0.27
N PHE A 178 -8.35 28.79 -1.08
CA PHE A 178 -9.74 28.47 -0.75
C PHE A 178 -9.93 27.02 -0.30
N LEU A 179 -8.90 26.17 -0.43
CA LEU A 179 -8.96 24.75 -0.13
C LEU A 179 -9.48 24.43 1.29
N PRO A 180 -9.12 25.17 2.36
CA PRO A 180 -9.70 24.93 3.68
C PRO A 180 -11.22 25.07 3.73
N GLN A 181 -11.78 26.06 3.01
CA GLN A 181 -13.22 26.26 2.94
C GLN A 181 -13.88 25.20 2.05
N VAL A 182 -13.28 24.89 0.90
CA VAL A 182 -13.76 23.83 -0.01
C VAL A 182 -13.88 22.49 0.73
N LEU A 183 -12.87 22.10 1.52
CA LEU A 183 -12.90 20.86 2.29
C LEU A 183 -13.99 20.86 3.36
N LYS A 184 -14.22 22.00 4.01
CA LYS A 184 -15.34 22.16 4.95
C LYS A 184 -16.70 22.03 4.25
N ASP A 185 -16.83 22.56 3.05
CA ASP A 185 -18.07 22.44 2.27
C ASP A 185 -18.30 20.98 1.83
N ILE A 186 -17.25 20.28 1.40
CA ILE A 186 -17.31 18.85 1.07
C ILE A 186 -17.67 18.01 2.30
N ASP A 187 -17.12 18.30 3.48
CA ASP A 187 -17.47 17.60 4.72
C ASP A 187 -18.97 17.68 5.04
N ASN A 188 -19.64 18.77 4.64
CA ASN A 188 -21.07 19.00 4.83
C ASN A 188 -21.95 18.49 3.68
N MET A 189 -21.37 17.98 2.59
CA MET A 189 -22.16 17.38 1.51
C MET A 189 -22.90 16.13 2.02
N PRO A 190 -24.15 15.90 1.55
CA PRO A 190 -24.88 14.70 1.88
C PRO A 190 -24.14 13.46 1.35
N ASP A 191 -24.29 12.33 2.05
CA ASP A 191 -23.68 11.05 1.69
C ASP A 191 -24.59 9.85 2.03
N THR A 192 -25.91 10.04 1.90
CA THR A 192 -26.92 9.04 2.33
C THR A 192 -27.34 8.10 1.22
N SER A 193 -27.06 8.44 -0.04
CA SER A 193 -27.32 7.59 -1.20
C SER A 193 -26.07 7.37 -2.03
N PHE A 194 -26.08 6.33 -2.89
CA PHE A 194 -24.98 6.06 -3.79
C PHE A 194 -24.64 7.27 -4.69
N LYS A 195 -25.68 7.98 -5.19
CA LYS A 195 -25.49 9.18 -6.00
C LYS A 195 -24.78 10.29 -5.22
N GLU A 196 -25.26 10.59 -4.02
CA GLU A 196 -24.65 11.61 -3.16
C GLU A 196 -23.20 11.27 -2.81
N ILE A 197 -22.92 10.00 -2.51
CA ILE A 197 -21.56 9.52 -2.23
C ILE A 197 -20.64 9.71 -3.45
N VAL A 198 -21.11 9.41 -4.66
CA VAL A 198 -20.33 9.61 -5.90
C VAL A 198 -20.12 11.09 -6.17
N ASP A 199 -21.14 11.93 -6.02
CA ASP A 199 -21.01 13.39 -6.17
C ASP A 199 -19.97 13.94 -5.18
N LYS A 200 -20.04 13.53 -3.91
CA LYS A 200 -19.08 13.91 -2.86
C LYS A 200 -17.65 13.43 -3.15
N TYR A 201 -17.51 12.23 -3.73
CA TYR A 201 -16.24 11.70 -4.16
C TYR A 201 -15.61 12.50 -5.32
N ILE A 202 -16.42 12.94 -6.28
CA ILE A 202 -15.97 13.80 -7.38
C ILE A 202 -15.45 15.13 -6.83
N GLU A 203 -16.19 15.79 -5.93
CA GLU A 203 -15.76 17.04 -5.31
C GLU A 203 -14.46 16.87 -4.51
N MET A 204 -14.32 15.78 -3.75
CA MET A 204 -13.08 15.47 -3.04
C MET A 204 -11.90 15.23 -4.00
N ASN A 205 -12.14 14.60 -5.15
CA ASN A 205 -11.12 14.42 -6.18
C ASN A 205 -10.71 15.76 -6.83
N VAL A 206 -11.64 16.68 -7.05
CA VAL A 206 -11.39 18.04 -7.54
C VAL A 206 -10.63 18.88 -6.51
N ALA A 207 -10.95 18.73 -5.21
CA ALA A 207 -10.24 19.38 -4.12
C ALA A 207 -8.76 18.96 -4.08
N HIS A 208 -8.50 17.65 -4.26
CA HIS A 208 -7.16 17.06 -4.38
C HIS A 208 -6.21 17.56 -3.28
N PRO A 209 -6.51 17.28 -1.99
CA PRO A 209 -5.98 18.06 -0.88
C PRO A 209 -4.50 17.88 -0.55
N PHE A 210 -3.82 16.89 -1.13
CA PHE A 210 -2.41 16.59 -0.84
C PHE A 210 -1.51 16.91 -2.03
N MET A 211 -0.20 17.05 -1.79
CA MET A 211 0.78 17.26 -2.86
C MET A 211 0.90 16.05 -3.79
N GLU A 212 0.69 14.83 -3.28
CA GLU A 212 0.73 13.56 -4.02
C GLU A 212 -0.11 12.52 -3.28
N GLY A 213 -0.41 11.37 -3.88
CA GLY A 213 -1.10 10.26 -3.20
C GLY A 213 -2.63 10.39 -3.08
N ASN A 214 -3.22 11.46 -3.63
CA ASN A 214 -4.66 11.74 -3.57
C ASN A 214 -5.52 10.58 -4.10
N GLY A 215 -5.29 10.12 -5.33
CA GLY A 215 -6.13 9.08 -5.94
C GLY A 215 -6.25 7.82 -5.07
N ARG A 216 -5.10 7.33 -4.57
CA ARG A 216 -5.03 6.13 -3.71
C ARG A 216 -5.75 6.33 -2.39
N ALA A 217 -5.52 7.47 -1.72
CA ALA A 217 -6.17 7.76 -0.45
C ALA A 217 -7.68 7.98 -0.60
N THR A 218 -8.12 8.71 -1.64
CA THR A 218 -9.53 9.04 -1.86
C THR A 218 -10.35 7.84 -2.31
N ARG A 219 -9.78 6.87 -3.06
CA ARG A 219 -10.47 5.60 -3.36
C ARG A 219 -10.73 4.75 -2.13
N ILE A 220 -9.74 4.65 -1.22
CA ILE A 220 -9.94 3.99 0.07
C ILE A 220 -11.02 4.72 0.88
N TRP A 221 -10.94 6.05 0.94
CA TRP A 221 -11.94 6.88 1.63
C TRP A 221 -13.36 6.67 1.07
N LEU A 222 -13.51 6.55 -0.26
CA LEU A 222 -14.77 6.20 -0.92
C LEU A 222 -15.29 4.83 -0.46
N ASP A 223 -14.44 3.80 -0.40
CA ASP A 223 -14.86 2.48 0.07
C ASP A 223 -15.30 2.50 1.55
N PHE A 224 -14.61 3.25 2.43
CA PHE A 224 -15.07 3.43 3.80
C PHE A 224 -16.46 4.10 3.85
N LEU A 225 -16.68 5.11 3.01
CA LEU A 225 -17.95 5.82 2.92
C LEU A 225 -19.09 4.92 2.42
N LEU A 226 -18.87 4.16 1.33
CA LEU A 226 -19.85 3.22 0.79
C LEU A 226 -20.18 2.11 1.79
N LYS A 227 -19.18 1.57 2.50
CA LYS A 227 -19.37 0.50 3.48
C LYS A 227 -20.24 0.98 4.63
N GLU A 228 -19.91 2.14 5.18
CA GLU A 228 -20.61 2.67 6.35
C GLU A 228 -22.04 3.13 6.03
N ARG A 229 -22.26 3.75 4.86
CA ARG A 229 -23.55 4.37 4.54
C ARG A 229 -24.53 3.43 3.87
N ILE A 230 -24.06 2.56 2.98
CA ILE A 230 -24.93 1.71 2.15
C ILE A 230 -24.53 0.24 2.16
N ASN A 231 -23.59 -0.16 3.03
CA ASN A 231 -23.14 -1.56 3.19
C ASN A 231 -22.64 -2.19 1.87
N LYS A 232 -21.93 -1.40 1.05
CA LYS A 232 -21.31 -1.83 -0.20
C LYS A 232 -19.87 -1.34 -0.32
N CYS A 233 -19.11 -1.91 -1.25
CA CYS A 233 -17.83 -1.37 -1.69
C CYS A 233 -17.64 -1.58 -3.19
N ILE A 234 -16.58 -1.01 -3.76
CA ILE A 234 -16.26 -1.16 -5.18
C ILE A 234 -15.33 -2.36 -5.35
N ASP A 235 -15.66 -3.25 -6.28
CA ASP A 235 -14.68 -4.21 -6.81
C ASP A 235 -13.85 -3.51 -7.90
N TRP A 236 -12.79 -2.83 -7.48
CA TRP A 236 -11.90 -2.11 -8.39
C TRP A 236 -11.23 -3.03 -9.43
N SER A 237 -11.17 -4.34 -9.19
CA SER A 237 -10.61 -5.29 -10.17
C SER A 237 -11.47 -5.43 -11.42
N MET A 238 -12.74 -5.02 -11.36
CA MET A 238 -13.67 -4.99 -12.48
C MET A 238 -13.59 -3.70 -13.31
N ILE A 239 -12.80 -2.72 -12.89
CA ILE A 239 -12.68 -1.44 -13.56
C ILE A 239 -11.32 -1.34 -14.27
N GLU A 240 -11.36 -1.15 -15.60
CA GLU A 240 -10.17 -0.94 -16.41
C GLU A 240 -9.59 0.48 -16.18
N LYS A 241 -8.25 0.59 -16.15
CA LYS A 241 -7.53 1.82 -15.80
C LYS A 241 -7.90 3.00 -16.70
N LYS A 242 -7.84 2.84 -18.02
CA LYS A 242 -8.15 3.94 -18.96
C LYS A 242 -9.60 4.37 -18.83
N VAL A 243 -10.53 3.41 -18.72
CA VAL A 243 -11.96 3.71 -18.50
C VAL A 243 -12.19 4.52 -17.22
N TYR A 244 -11.55 4.13 -16.12
CA TYR A 244 -11.63 4.87 -14.86
C TYR A 244 -11.04 6.29 -14.98
N LEU A 245 -9.82 6.41 -15.50
CA LEU A 245 -9.14 7.70 -15.60
C LEU A 245 -9.90 8.66 -16.52
N SER A 246 -10.39 8.18 -17.68
CA SER A 246 -11.22 8.99 -18.57
C SER A 246 -12.55 9.41 -17.92
N ALA A 247 -13.18 8.53 -17.14
CA ALA A 247 -14.40 8.87 -16.41
C ALA A 247 -14.14 9.93 -15.33
N MET A 248 -13.01 9.85 -14.61
CA MET A 248 -12.59 10.84 -13.60
C MET A 248 -12.19 12.18 -14.21
N GLU A 249 -11.62 12.20 -15.41
CA GLU A 249 -11.25 13.44 -16.12
C GLU A 249 -12.49 14.25 -16.50
N VAL A 250 -13.55 13.56 -16.93
CA VAL A 250 -14.82 14.19 -17.34
C VAL A 250 -15.74 14.49 -16.14
N SER A 251 -15.54 13.82 -15.00
CA SER A 251 -16.46 13.89 -13.85
C SER A 251 -16.80 15.29 -13.31
N PRO A 252 -15.91 16.31 -13.37
CA PRO A 252 -16.28 17.67 -12.94
C PRO A 252 -17.34 18.34 -13.85
N ILE A 253 -17.52 17.83 -15.07
CA ILE A 253 -18.44 18.38 -16.08
C ILE A 253 -19.65 17.45 -16.25
N ASP A 254 -19.41 16.14 -16.33
CA ASP A 254 -20.45 15.12 -16.43
C ASP A 254 -20.10 13.93 -15.52
N SER A 255 -20.87 13.77 -14.44
CA SER A 255 -20.68 12.68 -13.48
C SER A 255 -21.26 11.35 -13.93
N LYS A 256 -22.05 11.31 -15.01
CA LYS A 256 -22.73 10.10 -15.47
C LYS A 256 -21.77 8.94 -15.78
N PRO A 257 -20.63 9.12 -16.48
CA PRO A 257 -19.72 8.02 -16.80
C PRO A 257 -19.16 7.35 -15.54
N ILE A 258 -18.68 8.14 -14.57
CA ILE A 258 -18.11 7.59 -13.33
C ILE A 258 -19.19 6.98 -12.44
N PHE A 259 -20.38 7.58 -12.37
CA PHE A 259 -21.51 7.04 -11.62
C PHE A 259 -21.94 5.67 -12.15
N GLU A 260 -22.12 5.52 -13.47
CA GLU A 260 -22.48 4.23 -14.07
C GLU A 260 -21.36 3.18 -13.92
N LEU A 261 -20.10 3.59 -14.04
CA LEU A 261 -18.94 2.71 -13.90
C LEU A 261 -18.82 2.14 -12.48
N LEU A 262 -18.87 3.01 -11.47
CA LEU A 262 -18.85 2.59 -10.06
C LEU A 262 -20.10 1.78 -9.72
N GLY A 263 -21.27 2.17 -10.24
CA GLY A 263 -22.53 1.46 -9.97
C GLY A 263 -22.53 0.02 -10.46
N LYS A 264 -21.92 -0.25 -11.62
CA LYS A 264 -21.78 -1.60 -12.20
C LYS A 264 -20.81 -2.52 -11.43
N THR A 265 -19.98 -1.95 -10.58
CA THR A 265 -18.89 -2.66 -9.86
C THR A 265 -19.09 -2.68 -8.35
N LEU A 266 -20.26 -2.22 -7.88
CA LEU A 266 -20.67 -2.35 -6.48
C LEU A 266 -20.86 -3.82 -6.09
N THR A 267 -20.32 -4.18 -4.93
CA THR A 267 -20.52 -5.47 -4.27
C THR A 267 -20.97 -5.29 -2.83
N ASP A 268 -21.74 -6.23 -2.30
CA ASP A 268 -22.14 -6.33 -0.89
C ASP A 268 -21.14 -7.14 -0.05
N ASP A 269 -20.10 -7.71 -0.68
CA ASP A 269 -19.08 -8.52 -0.02
C ASP A 269 -18.00 -7.66 0.67
N ILE A 270 -18.45 -6.78 1.57
CA ILE A 270 -17.65 -5.71 2.19
C ILE A 270 -16.57 -6.18 3.15
N ASN A 271 -16.68 -7.42 3.64
CA ASN A 271 -15.76 -8.04 4.59
C ASN A 271 -14.77 -9.00 3.90
N ASN A 272 -14.84 -9.13 2.58
CA ASN A 272 -13.93 -9.99 1.84
C ASN A 272 -12.56 -9.34 1.70
N ARG A 273 -11.61 -9.95 2.41
CA ARG A 273 -10.21 -9.52 2.41
C ARG A 273 -9.58 -9.60 1.02
N GLU A 274 -9.93 -10.58 0.20
CA GLU A 274 -9.37 -10.71 -1.15
C GLU A 274 -9.84 -9.56 -2.05
N ILE A 275 -11.13 -9.21 -2.01
CA ILE A 275 -11.67 -8.05 -2.74
C ILE A 275 -10.96 -6.77 -2.29
N PHE A 276 -10.78 -6.57 -0.98
CA PHE A 276 -10.04 -5.41 -0.48
C PHE A 276 -8.60 -5.36 -0.99
N LEU A 277 -7.85 -6.48 -0.87
CA LEU A 277 -6.44 -6.52 -1.28
C LEU A 277 -6.28 -6.32 -2.80
N LYS A 278 -7.13 -6.95 -3.62
CA LYS A 278 -7.18 -6.71 -5.07
C LYS A 278 -7.58 -5.26 -5.38
N GLY A 279 -8.49 -4.69 -4.60
CA GLY A 279 -8.88 -3.29 -4.72
C GLY A 279 -7.69 -2.35 -4.54
N ILE A 280 -6.87 -2.60 -3.51
CA ILE A 280 -5.59 -1.89 -3.32
C ILE A 280 -4.64 -2.12 -4.50
N ASP A 281 -4.52 -3.34 -5.03
CA ASP A 281 -3.68 -3.62 -6.19
C ASP A 281 -4.02 -2.75 -7.40
N TYR A 282 -5.30 -2.72 -7.77
CA TYR A 282 -5.80 -1.93 -8.89
C TYR A 282 -5.72 -0.42 -8.62
N SER A 283 -6.02 0.01 -7.39
CA SER A 283 -5.90 1.40 -6.98
C SER A 283 -4.47 1.93 -7.14
N TYR A 284 -3.44 1.12 -6.87
CA TYR A 284 -2.05 1.54 -7.11
C TYR A 284 -1.67 1.47 -8.59
N TYR A 285 -2.13 0.44 -9.32
CA TYR A 285 -1.91 0.30 -10.77
C TYR A 285 -2.44 1.51 -11.58
N TYR A 286 -3.55 2.13 -11.14
CA TYR A 286 -4.08 3.33 -11.77
C TYR A 286 -3.13 4.53 -11.73
N GLU A 287 -2.21 4.57 -10.78
CA GLU A 287 -1.25 5.67 -10.61
C GLU A 287 0.10 5.41 -11.27
N GLU A 288 0.35 4.19 -11.77
CA GLU A 288 1.57 3.88 -12.53
C GLU A 288 1.58 4.68 -13.85
N ASP A 289 2.73 5.14 -14.32
CA ASP A 289 2.84 5.73 -15.66
C ASP A 289 2.57 4.65 -16.74
N GLU A 290 2.15 5.05 -17.95
CA GLU A 290 2.02 4.13 -19.10
C GLU A 290 3.36 3.60 -19.61
#